data_AF-A0A951UKM9-F1
#
_entry.id   AF-A0A951UKM9-F1
#
_cell.length_a   1.000
_cell.length_b   1.000
_cell.length_c   1.000
_cell.angle_alpha   90.00
_cell.angle_beta   90.00
_cell.angle_gamma   90.00
#
_symmetry.space_group_name_H-M   'P 1'
#
loop_
_entity.id
_entity.type
_entity.pdbx_description
1 polymer ?
#
loop_
_entity_poly.entity_id
_entity_poly.type
_entity_poly.pdbx_seq_one_letter_code
_entity_poly.pdbx_strand_id
1 'polypeptide(L)' 'MATDKRTLKKKRLNLDLTPEAYELLQKLADDSGKNMAEILRTGLALYGIAQEEGKKGRSLGIVEDDKVIKQIVTT' A
#
# COMPACT_ATOMS: atom_id res chain seq x y z
N MET A 1 -4.70 6.87 -37.73
CA MET A 1 -4.55 5.68 -36.86
C MET A 1 -3.34 5.90 -35.98
N ALA A 2 -3.50 6.00 -34.66
CA ALA A 2 -2.38 5.97 -33.72
C ALA A 2 -2.89 5.48 -32.36
N THR A 3 -2.64 4.21 -32.05
CA THR A 3 -2.75 3.70 -30.69
C THR A 3 -1.63 2.70 -30.48
N ASP A 4 -0.46 3.17 -30.06
CA ASP A 4 0.46 2.32 -29.28
C ASP A 4 0.31 2.72 -27.81
N LYS A 5 -0.80 2.30 -27.21
CA LYS A 5 -0.88 2.19 -25.76
C LYS A 5 0.00 1.00 -25.41
N ARG A 6 1.29 1.25 -25.14
CA ARG A 6 2.21 0.27 -24.55
C ARG A 6 1.45 -0.45 -23.45
N THR A 7 1.06 -1.70 -23.72
CA THR A 7 0.31 -2.53 -22.79
C THR A 7 1.20 -2.68 -21.57
N LEU A 8 0.88 -1.98 -20.49
CA LEU A 8 1.50 -2.19 -19.19
C LEU A 8 1.31 -3.67 -18.87
N LYS A 9 2.36 -4.47 -19.07
CA LYS A 9 2.33 -5.91 -18.82
C LYS A 9 2.10 -6.11 -17.32
N LYS A 10 0.84 -6.26 -16.93
CA LYS A 10 0.47 -6.62 -15.56
C LYS A 10 1.00 -8.02 -15.28
N LYS A 11 1.69 -8.19 -14.15
CA LYS A 11 2.08 -9.49 -13.63
C LYS A 11 1.05 -9.93 -12.60
N ARG A 12 0.62 -11.19 -12.66
CA ARG A 12 -0.26 -11.77 -11.64
C ARG A 12 0.58 -12.13 -10.42
N LEU A 13 0.11 -11.73 -9.26
CA LEU A 13 0.65 -12.10 -7.96
C LEU A 13 -0.36 -13.03 -7.29
N ASN A 14 0.10 -14.19 -6.82
CA ASN A 14 -0.67 -15.05 -5.94
C ASN A 14 -0.02 -14.99 -4.56
N LEU A 15 -0.83 -14.92 -3.51
CA LEU A 15 -0.38 -14.72 -2.13
C LEU A 15 -1.08 -15.73 -1.23
N ASP A 16 -0.31 -16.35 -0.36
CA ASP A 16 -0.83 -17.07 0.79
C ASP A 16 -0.84 -16.10 1.98
N LEU A 17 -2.01 -15.95 2.60
CA LEU A 17 -2.20 -15.07 3.76
C LEU A 17 -2.60 -15.90 4.97
N THR A 18 -2.16 -15.47 6.15
CA THR A 18 -2.75 -16.00 7.39
C THR A 18 -4.22 -15.58 7.46
N PRO A 19 -5.07 -16.31 8.21
CA PRO A 19 -6.48 -15.94 8.37
C PRO A 19 -6.65 -14.49 8.84
N GLU A 20 -5.85 -14.04 9.80
CA GLU A 20 -5.93 -12.70 10.39
C GLU A 20 -5.57 -11.62 9.37
N ALA A 21 -4.55 -11.87 8.52
CA ALA A 21 -4.16 -10.96 7.46
C ALA A 21 -5.23 -10.88 6.36
N TYR A 22 -5.88 -12.01 6.04
CA TYR A 22 -6.99 -12.04 5.10
C TYR A 22 -8.20 -11.28 5.62
N GLU A 23 -8.59 -11.49 6.88
CA GLU A 23 -9.68 -10.77 7.54
C GLU A 23 -9.43 -9.27 7.58
N LEU A 24 -8.20 -8.85 7.90
CA LEU A 24 -7.83 -7.44 7.86
C LEU A 24 -7.96 -6.87 6.44
N LEU A 25 -7.48 -7.59 5.43
CA LEU A 25 -7.56 -7.16 4.04
C LEU A 25 -9.01 -7.05 3.55
N GLN A 26 -9.86 -8.00 3.93
CA GLN A 26 -11.30 -7.98 3.64
C GLN A 26 -11.96 -6.76 4.29
N LYS A 27 -11.72 -6.54 5.58
CA LYS A 27 -12.26 -5.39 6.30
C LYS A 27 -11.87 -4.06 5.64
N LEU A 28 -10.60 -3.89 5.28
CA LEU A 28 -10.12 -2.68 4.60
C LEU A 28 -10.76 -2.47 3.22
N ALA A 29 -11.00 -3.56 2.49
CA ALA A 29 -11.71 -3.53 1.22
C ALA A 29 -13.15 -3.03 1.42
N ASP A 30 -13.87 -3.62 2.38
CA ASP A 30 -15.26 -3.29 2.69
C ASP A 30 -15.41 -1.85 3.19
N ASP A 31 -14.60 -1.42 4.16
CA ASP A 31 -14.64 -0.07 4.75
C ASP A 31 -14.34 1.03 3.73
N SER A 32 -13.58 0.74 2.67
CA SER A 32 -13.19 1.71 1.65
C SER A 32 -13.96 1.60 0.33
N GLY A 33 -14.87 0.61 0.20
CA GLY A 33 -15.58 0.32 -1.04
C GLY A 33 -14.67 -0.12 -2.21
N LYS A 34 -13.47 -0.62 -1.91
CA LYS A 34 -12.47 -1.08 -2.89
C LYS A 34 -12.36 -2.60 -2.87
N ASN A 35 -11.80 -3.21 -3.92
CA ASN A 35 -11.43 -4.62 -3.83
C ASN A 35 -10.06 -4.82 -3.16
N MET A 36 -9.81 -6.05 -2.68
CA MET A 36 -8.56 -6.44 -2.04
C MET A 36 -7.31 -6.12 -2.87
N ALA A 37 -7.37 -6.30 -4.19
CA ALA A 37 -6.23 -6.03 -5.07
C ALA A 37 -5.90 -4.51 -5.14
N GLU A 38 -6.90 -3.63 -5.01
CA GLU A 38 -6.70 -2.18 -4.90
C GLU A 38 -6.10 -1.80 -3.55
N ILE A 39 -6.54 -2.43 -2.47
CA ILE A 39 -5.94 -2.26 -1.13
C ILE A 39 -4.47 -2.67 -1.15
N LEU A 40 -4.15 -3.86 -1.67
CA LEU A 40 -2.77 -4.35 -1.78
C LEU A 40 -1.89 -3.41 -2.63
N ARG A 41 -2.42 -2.90 -3.75
CA ARG A 41 -1.71 -1.92 -4.58
C ARG A 41 -1.44 -0.62 -3.82
N THR A 42 -2.40 -0.16 -3.02
CA THR A 42 -2.24 1.04 -2.18
C THR A 42 -1.18 0.79 -1.10
N GLY A 43 -1.23 -0.35 -0.42
CA GLY A 43 -0.23 -0.75 0.58
C GLY A 43 1.19 -0.82 0.00
N LEU A 44 1.33 -1.37 -1.21
CA LEU A 44 2.62 -1.41 -1.92
C LEU A 44 3.15 -0.01 -2.24
N ALA A 45 2.28 0.92 -2.66
CA ALA A 45 2.68 2.30 -2.92
C ALA A 45 3.13 3.00 -1.63
N LEU A 46 2.41 2.82 -0.52
CA LEU A 46 2.77 3.38 0.78
C LEU A 46 4.12 2.85 1.27
N TYR A 47 4.37 1.54 1.10
CA TYR A 47 5.67 0.94 1.43
C TYR A 47 6.81 1.58 0.62
N GLY A 48 6.59 1.80 -0.68
CA GLY A 48 7.57 2.46 -1.56
C GLY A 48 7.91 3.89 -1.10
N ILE A 49 6.91 4.69 -0.73
CA ILE A 49 7.11 6.06 -0.22
C ILE A 49 7.89 6.04 1.09
N ALA A 50 7.51 5.18 2.04
CA ALA A 50 8.20 5.03 3.32
C ALA A 50 9.68 4.64 3.14
N GLN A 51 9.96 3.71 2.23
CA GLN A 51 11.34 3.31 1.94
C GLN A 51 12.15 4.45 1.28
N GLU A 52 11.54 5.23 0.39
CA GLU A 52 12.20 6.35 -0.29
C GLU A 52 12.54 7.49 0.69
N GLU A 53 11.59 7.89 1.53
CA GLU A 53 11.83 8.95 2.52
C GLU A 53 12.81 8.48 3.61
N GLY A 54 12.78 7.20 3.98
CA GLY A 54 13.77 6.59 4.87
C GLY A 54 15.21 6.78 4.39
N LYS A 55 15.45 6.60 3.08
CA LYS A 55 16.77 6.85 2.46
C LYS A 55 17.22 8.31 2.53
N LYS A 56 16.28 9.25 2.70
CA LYS A 56 16.54 10.69 2.86
C LYS A 56 16.66 11.11 4.34
N GLY A 57 16.64 10.15 5.27
CA GLY A 57 16.65 10.42 6.72
C GLY A 57 15.32 10.94 7.27
N ARG A 58 14.22 10.73 6.54
CA ARG A 58 12.86 11.12 6.93
C ARG A 58 12.03 9.89 7.27
N SER A 59 10.94 10.07 7.99
CA SER A 59 10.00 9.00 8.34
C SER A 59 8.56 9.37 7.95
N LEU A 60 7.75 8.35 7.67
CA LEU A 60 6.30 8.52 7.57
C LEU A 60 5.67 8.29 8.94
N GLY A 61 4.70 9.12 9.31
CA GLY A 61 3.98 8.99 10.57
C GLY A 61 2.53 9.47 10.50
N ILE A 62 1.74 9.02 11.46
CA ILE A 62 0.40 9.54 11.75
C ILE A 62 0.58 10.71 12.72
N VAL A 63 0.02 11.85 12.36
CA VAL A 63 0.09 13.10 13.14
C VAL A 63 -1.27 13.41 13.74
N GLU A 64 -1.29 13.73 15.02
CA GLU A 64 -2.44 14.23 15.77
C GLU A 64 -1.97 15.43 16.61
N ASP A 65 -2.66 16.57 16.52
CA ASP A 65 -2.30 17.82 17.20
C ASP A 65 -0.81 18.21 17.06
N ASP A 66 -0.30 18.19 15.82
CA ASP A 66 1.12 18.46 15.47
C ASP A 66 2.14 17.50 16.10
N LYS A 67 1.70 16.39 16.69
CA LYS A 67 2.56 15.35 17.26
C LYS A 67 2.48 14.07 16.46
N VAL A 68 3.62 13.46 16.21
CA VAL A 68 3.68 12.11 15.64
C VAL A 68 3.26 11.10 16.70
N ILE A 69 2.10 10.47 16.51
CA ILE A 69 1.56 9.45 17.43
C ILE A 69 1.90 8.02 17.02
N LYS A 70 2.18 7.81 15.72
CA LYS A 70 2.65 6.52 15.19
C LYS A 70 3.62 6.77 14.04
N GLN A 71 4.62 5.92 13.91
CA GLN A 71 5.55 5.93 12.79
C GLN A 71 5.40 4.65 11.96
N ILE A 72 5.43 4.78 10.64
CA ILE A 72 5.51 3.64 9.72
C ILE A 72 7.00 3.30 9.56
N VAL A 73 7.39 2.11 10.01
CA VAL A 73 8.77 1.61 9.91
C VAL A 73 8.82 0.52 8.85
N THR A 74 9.60 0.76 7.80
CA THR A 74 9.86 -0.22 6.75
C THR A 74 11.27 -0.76 6.92
N THR A 75 11.47 -1.58 7.96
CA THR A 75 12.75 -2.18 8.43
C THR A 75 13.88 -1.22 8.80
#